data_AF-E8LYR5-F1
#
_entry.id   AF-E8LYR5-F1
#
_cell.length_a   1.000
_cell.length_b   1.000
_cell.length_c   1.000
_cell.angle_alpha   90.00
_cell.angle_beta   90.00
_cell.angle_gamma   90.00
#
_symmetry.space_group_name_H-M   'P 1'
#
loop_
_entity.id
_entity.type
_entity.pdbx_description
1 polymer ?
#
loop_
_entity_poly.entity_id
_entity_poly.type
_entity_poly.pdbx_seq_one_letter_code
_entity_poly.pdbx_strand_id
1 'polypeptide(L)'
;MSNKQGNAIQRVIDGFLTGKKYTKRQLVDITGDDSSRVLNTIRNHKHVPIVLARVAGEAYWYMEPEDIHLYQTERGKQKRMVKANAKTQSLKRLAKRHLNTLSGADAHEYIELLGKGVRGS
;
A
#
# COMPACT_ATOMS: atom_id res chain seq x y z
N MET A 1 16.07 1.58 -12.31
CA MET A 1 15.15 2.74 -12.22
C MET A 1 15.92 3.97 -12.71
N SER A 2 15.37 4.76 -13.62
CA SER A 2 16.00 6.01 -14.04
C SER A 2 16.12 6.96 -12.83
N ASN A 3 17.26 7.65 -12.67
CA ASN A 3 17.47 8.63 -11.58
C ASN A 3 16.33 9.67 -11.48
N LYS A 4 15.68 10.01 -12.61
CA LYS A 4 14.55 10.94 -12.64
C LYS A 4 13.31 10.41 -11.89
N GLN A 5 13.02 9.12 -12.01
CA GLN A 5 11.85 8.49 -11.40
C GLN A 5 12.01 8.38 -9.88
N GLY A 6 13.22 8.04 -9.41
CA GLY A 6 13.55 8.03 -7.98
C GLY A 6 13.33 9.40 -7.34
N ASN A 7 13.76 10.47 -8.00
CA ASN A 7 13.58 11.84 -7.54
C ASN A 7 12.11 12.29 -7.52
N ALA A 8 11.31 11.88 -8.51
CA ALA A 8 9.88 12.22 -8.53
C ALA A 8 9.09 11.54 -7.40
N ILE A 9 9.36 10.25 -7.15
CA ILE A 9 8.77 9.53 -6.01
C ILE A 9 9.16 10.17 -4.69
N GLN A 10 10.42 10.60 -4.55
CA GLN A 10 10.87 11.27 -3.32
C GLN A 10 10.12 12.59 -3.10
N ARG A 11 9.93 13.41 -4.13
CA ARG A 11 9.14 14.66 -4.02
C ARG A 11 7.70 14.41 -3.55
N VAL A 12 7.07 13.32 -4.00
CA VAL A 12 5.73 12.94 -3.52
C VAL A 12 5.77 12.57 -2.03
N ILE A 13 6.77 11.78 -1.62
CA ILE A 13 6.96 11.40 -0.22
C ILE A 13 7.19 12.64 0.65
N ASP A 14 8.05 13.56 0.22
CA ASP A 14 8.33 14.79 0.97
C ASP A 14 7.05 15.62 1.15
N GLY A 15 6.20 15.70 0.11
CA GLY A 15 4.89 16.34 0.24
C GLY A 15 3.97 15.64 1.24
N PHE A 16 3.94 14.30 1.28
CA PHE A 16 3.19 13.59 2.33
C PHE A 16 3.71 13.93 3.72
N LEU A 17 5.03 14.03 3.89
CA LEU A 17 5.65 14.38 5.17
C LEU A 17 5.35 15.82 5.62
N THR A 18 4.97 16.71 4.70
CA THR A 18 4.48 18.06 5.06
C THR A 18 2.95 18.10 5.23
N GLY A 19 2.27 16.95 5.29
CA GLY A 19 0.81 16.86 5.45
C GLY A 19 0.02 17.13 4.16
N LYS A 20 0.69 17.21 3.00
CA LYS A 20 0.00 17.44 1.72
C LYS A 20 -0.84 16.23 1.33
N LYS A 21 -2.02 16.52 0.78
CA LYS A 21 -2.91 15.53 0.17
C LYS A 21 -2.75 15.56 -1.33
N TYR A 22 -2.72 14.40 -1.96
CA TYR A 22 -2.60 14.27 -3.42
C TYR A 22 -3.81 13.56 -4.01
N THR A 23 -4.32 14.11 -5.10
CA THR A 23 -5.31 13.44 -5.95
C THR A 23 -4.61 12.49 -6.93
N LYS A 24 -5.41 11.63 -7.59
CA LYS A 24 -4.89 10.72 -8.62
C LYS A 24 -4.13 11.48 -9.70
N ARG A 25 -4.70 12.59 -10.18
CA ARG A 25 -4.14 13.42 -11.25
C ARG A 25 -2.82 14.06 -10.82
N GLN A 26 -2.74 14.63 -9.63
CA GLN A 26 -1.52 15.26 -9.13
C GLN A 26 -0.35 14.27 -9.02
N LEU A 27 -0.61 13.01 -8.64
CA LEU A 27 0.43 11.98 -8.60
C LEU A 27 1.01 11.71 -9.99
N VAL A 28 0.15 11.62 -11.00
CA VAL A 28 0.56 11.44 -12.40
C VAL A 28 1.33 12.66 -12.88
N ASP A 29 0.85 13.87 -12.60
CA ASP A 29 1.49 15.11 -13.05
C ASP A 29 2.91 15.29 -12.47
N ILE A 30 3.14 14.89 -11.21
CA ILE A 30 4.45 15.02 -10.55
C ILE A 30 5.44 13.95 -11.05
N THR A 31 4.94 12.73 -11.29
CA THR A 31 5.79 11.56 -11.52
C THR A 31 5.91 11.14 -12.98
N GLY A 32 4.93 11.51 -13.81
CA GLY A 32 4.77 11.02 -15.18
C GLY A 32 4.30 9.56 -15.27
N ASP A 33 3.98 8.92 -14.14
CA ASP A 33 3.62 7.50 -14.05
C ASP A 33 2.15 7.31 -13.64
N ASP A 34 1.61 6.12 -13.92
CA ASP A 34 0.32 5.71 -13.37
C ASP A 34 0.31 5.79 -11.82
N SER A 35 -0.72 6.42 -11.28
CA SER A 35 -0.88 6.62 -9.84
C SER A 35 -0.80 5.33 -9.03
N SER A 36 -1.29 4.20 -9.57
CA SER A 36 -1.28 2.92 -8.87
C SER A 36 0.15 2.41 -8.72
N ARG A 37 0.98 2.60 -9.75
CA ARG A 37 2.41 2.25 -9.71
C ARG A 37 3.18 3.13 -8.72
N VAL A 38 2.87 4.43 -8.69
CA VAL A 38 3.43 5.37 -7.71
C VAL A 38 3.09 4.95 -6.29
N LEU A 39 1.80 4.76 -6.01
CA LEU A 39 1.32 4.38 -4.67
C LEU A 39 1.84 3.01 -4.24
N ASN A 40 1.94 2.05 -5.18
CA ASN A 40 2.54 0.74 -4.95
C ASN A 40 4.00 0.88 -4.52
N THR A 41 4.78 1.70 -5.23
CA THR A 41 6.18 1.96 -4.91
C THR A 41 6.31 2.58 -3.51
N ILE A 42 5.48 3.57 -3.19
CA ILE A 42 5.50 4.28 -1.91
C ILE A 42 5.13 3.34 -0.75
N ARG A 43 4.06 2.54 -0.88
CA ARG A 43 3.61 1.60 0.18
C ARG A 43 4.53 0.40 0.34
N ASN A 44 4.88 -0.26 -0.76
CA ASN A 44 5.47 -1.60 -0.70
C ASN A 44 6.98 -1.59 -0.78
N HIS A 45 7.59 -0.61 -1.47
CA HIS A 45 9.05 -0.55 -1.62
C HIS A 45 9.64 0.46 -0.64
N LYS A 46 8.97 1.61 -0.48
CA LYS A 46 9.41 2.65 0.46
C LYS A 46 8.80 2.48 1.84
N HIS A 47 7.80 1.61 2.04
CA HIS A 47 7.16 1.38 3.34
C HIS A 47 6.68 2.68 4.00
N VAL A 48 6.07 3.55 3.20
CA VAL A 48 5.42 4.77 3.69
C VAL A 48 3.94 4.47 3.87
N PRO A 49 3.39 4.64 5.08
CA PRO A 49 1.96 4.50 5.31
C PRO A 49 1.23 5.66 4.62
N ILE A 50 0.23 5.34 3.81
CA ILE A 50 -0.60 6.34 3.14
C ILE A 50 -2.05 5.87 3.13
N VAL A 51 -2.93 6.76 3.57
CA VAL A 51 -4.37 6.54 3.71
C VAL A 51 -5.08 7.08 2.48
N LEU A 52 -6.25 6.52 2.17
CA LEU A 52 -7.15 6.99 1.12
C LEU A 52 -8.40 7.55 1.79
N ALA A 53 -8.71 8.82 1.56
CA ALA A 53 -10.00 9.41 1.90
C ALA A 53 -10.76 9.77 0.62
N ARG A 54 -12.09 9.74 0.69
CA ARG A 54 -12.97 10.26 -0.36
C ARG A 54 -13.73 11.45 0.19
N VAL A 55 -13.60 12.60 -0.46
CA VAL A 55 -14.28 13.84 -0.08
C VAL A 55 -14.95 14.40 -1.32
N ALA A 56 -16.25 14.67 -1.24
CA ALA A 56 -17.04 15.23 -2.35
C ALA A 56 -16.86 14.51 -3.70
N GLY A 57 -16.73 13.18 -3.68
CA GLY A 57 -16.53 12.36 -4.88
C GLY A 57 -15.08 12.27 -5.38
N GLU A 58 -14.15 13.03 -4.81
CA GLU A 58 -12.73 12.95 -5.15
C GLU A 58 -11.93 12.11 -4.15
N ALA A 59 -10.98 11.34 -4.66
CA ALA A 59 -10.09 10.49 -3.88
C ALA A 59 -8.76 11.18 -3.59
N TYR A 60 -8.40 11.24 -2.32
CA TYR A 60 -7.17 11.84 -1.83
C TYR A 60 -6.32 10.81 -1.10
N TRP A 61 -5.03 10.80 -1.42
CA TRP A 61 -4.02 10.07 -0.68
C TRP A 61 -3.27 11.05 0.19
N TYR A 62 -2.99 10.65 1.42
CA TYR A 62 -2.25 11.45 2.38
C TYR A 62 -1.66 10.54 3.47
N MET A 63 -0.89 11.15 4.36
CA MET A 63 -0.28 10.47 5.50
C MET A 63 -0.83 11.10 6.78
N GLU A 64 -1.18 10.28 7.76
CA GLU A 64 -1.73 10.77 9.03
C GLU A 64 -0.63 11.48 9.85
N PRO A 65 -0.97 12.49 10.68
CA PRO A 65 0.00 13.22 11.48
C PRO A 65 0.88 12.32 12.36
N GLU A 66 0.30 11.27 12.95
CA GLU A 66 1.01 10.31 13.81
C GLU A 66 2.04 9.51 13.00
N ASP A 67 1.67 9.14 11.77
CA ASP A 67 2.59 8.48 10.85
C ASP A 67 3.71 9.41 10.41
N ILE A 68 3.45 10.71 10.21
CA ILE A 68 4.49 11.70 9.85
C ILE A 68 5.49 11.80 10.98
N HIS A 69 4.99 11.94 12.22
CA HIS A 69 5.84 11.96 13.40
C HIS A 69 6.70 10.70 13.49
N LEU A 70 6.10 9.51 13.38
CA LEU A 70 6.82 8.23 13.43
C LEU A 70 7.83 8.07 12.28
N TYR A 71 7.56 8.63 11.11
CA TYR A 71 8.52 8.60 10.00
C TYR A 71 9.78 9.40 10.34
N GLN A 72 9.61 10.55 10.99
CA GLN A 72 10.69 11.48 11.33
C GLN A 72 11.47 11.03 12.57
N THR A 73 10.79 10.47 13.59
CA THR A 73 11.40 10.13 14.89
C THR A 73 11.76 8.65 15.03
N GLU A 74 10.93 7.74 14.53
CA GLU A 74 11.03 6.30 14.80
C GLU A 74 10.93 5.44 13.51
N ARG A 75 11.67 5.81 12.46
CA ARG A 75 11.50 5.20 11.12
C ARG A 75 11.59 3.67 11.09
N GLY A 76 12.47 3.08 11.91
CA GLY A 76 12.60 1.62 12.02
C GLY A 76 11.34 0.95 12.57
N LYS A 77 10.70 1.53 13.60
CA LYS A 77 9.43 1.06 14.16
C LYS A 77 8.30 1.18 13.16
N GLN A 78 8.20 2.32 12.46
CA GLN A 78 7.20 2.51 11.43
C GLN A 78 7.30 1.47 10.31
N LYS A 79 8.50 1.19 9.79
CA LYS A 79 8.69 0.15 8.77
C LYS A 79 8.22 -1.22 9.25
N ARG A 80 8.50 -1.59 10.50
CA ARG A 80 8.02 -2.85 11.10
C ARG A 80 6.50 -2.89 11.18
N MET A 81 5.86 -1.80 11.62
CA MET A 81 4.40 -1.69 11.68
C MET A 81 3.75 -1.81 10.30
N VAL A 82 4.26 -1.10 9.30
CA VAL A 82 3.74 -1.15 7.92
C VAL A 82 3.86 -2.56 7.34
N LYS A 83 5.01 -3.23 7.53
CA LYS A 83 5.22 -4.62 7.08
C LYS A 83 4.28 -5.59 7.80
N ALA A 84 4.13 -5.46 9.12
CA ALA A 84 3.22 -6.29 9.91
C ALA A 84 1.76 -6.12 9.44
N ASN A 85 1.32 -4.87 9.25
CA ASN A 85 -0.01 -4.57 8.74
C ASN A 85 -0.23 -5.15 7.34
N ALA A 86 0.74 -5.05 6.44
CA ALA A 86 0.66 -5.64 5.11
C ALA A 86 0.50 -7.18 5.18
N LYS A 87 1.26 -7.85 6.06
CA LYS A 87 1.15 -9.29 6.31
C LYS A 87 -0.25 -9.65 6.84
N THR A 88 -0.73 -8.94 7.85
CA THR A 88 -2.08 -9.14 8.42
C THR A 88 -3.18 -9.00 7.37
N GLN A 89 -3.10 -7.98 6.51
CA GLN A 89 -4.08 -7.78 5.43
C GLN A 89 -3.98 -8.86 4.34
N SER A 90 -2.79 -9.37 4.07
CA SER A 90 -2.61 -10.53 3.19
C SER A 90 -3.31 -11.77 3.75
N LEU A 91 -3.08 -12.07 5.03
CA LEU A 91 -3.72 -13.20 5.72
C LEU A 91 -5.25 -13.06 5.77
N LYS A 92 -5.78 -11.86 6.05
CA LYS A 92 -7.22 -11.60 5.99
C LYS A 92 -7.82 -11.87 4.61
N ARG A 93 -7.13 -11.46 3.54
CA ARG A 93 -7.56 -11.74 2.15
C ARG A 93 -7.48 -13.22 1.79
N LEU A 94 -6.49 -13.94 2.32
CA LEU A 94 -6.38 -15.39 2.16
C LEU A 94 -7.54 -16.09 2.87
N ALA A 95 -7.78 -15.77 4.14
CA ALA A 95 -8.91 -16.31 4.92
C ALA A 95 -10.26 -16.07 4.24
N LYS A 96 -10.50 -14.85 3.73
CA LYS A 96 -11.73 -14.53 2.98
C LYS A 96 -11.87 -15.37 1.70
N ARG A 97 -10.77 -15.64 0.99
CA ARG A 97 -10.77 -16.53 -0.18
C ARG A 97 -11.12 -17.96 0.20
N HIS A 98 -10.53 -18.49 1.27
CA HIS A 98 -10.90 -19.82 1.78
C HIS A 98 -12.38 -19.90 2.16
N LEU A 99 -12.93 -18.91 2.87
CA LEU A 99 -14.36 -18.86 3.22
C LEU A 99 -15.26 -18.88 1.98
N ASN A 100 -14.96 -18.05 0.98
CA ASN A 100 -15.76 -17.99 -0.24
C ASN A 100 -15.71 -19.31 -1.04
N THR A 101 -14.56 -19.99 -1.06
CA THR A 101 -14.38 -21.26 -1.78
C THR A 101 -15.12 -22.39 -1.07
N LEU A 102 -15.08 -22.43 0.27
CA LEU A 102 -15.84 -23.37 1.08
C LEU A 102 -17.35 -23.18 0.92
N SER A 103 -17.83 -21.93 0.81
CA SER A 103 -19.25 -21.64 0.57
C SER A 103 -19.72 -21.94 -0.88
N GLY A 104 -18.78 -22.07 -1.82
CA GLY A 104 -19.07 -22.28 -3.25
C GLY A 104 -19.14 -23.74 -3.69
N ALA A 105 -18.85 -24.70 -2.80
CA ALA A 105 -18.90 -26.15 -3.05
C ALA A 105 -17.99 -26.67 -4.19
N ASP A 106 -16.85 -26.02 -4.47
CA ASP A 106 -15.82 -26.57 -5.39
C ASP A 106 -14.57 -27.01 -4.61
N ALA A 107 -14.49 -28.33 -4.34
CA ALA A 107 -13.40 -28.94 -3.59
C ALA A 107 -12.05 -28.88 -4.32
N HIS A 108 -12.05 -28.80 -5.66
CA HIS A 108 -10.83 -28.75 -6.46
C HIS A 108 -10.13 -27.38 -6.32
N GLU A 109 -10.90 -26.29 -6.35
CA GLU A 109 -10.38 -24.94 -6.15
C GLU A 109 -9.81 -24.75 -4.73
N TYR A 110 -10.42 -25.41 -3.73
CA TYR A 110 -9.95 -25.38 -2.35
C TYR A 110 -8.61 -26.10 -2.16
N ILE A 111 -8.41 -27.25 -2.80
CA ILE A 111 -7.14 -28.01 -2.76
C ILE A 111 -6.01 -27.20 -3.41
N GLU A 112 -6.25 -26.51 -4.53
CA GLU A 112 -5.25 -25.63 -5.14
C GLU A 112 -4.87 -24.43 -4.25
N LEU A 113 -5.84 -23.84 -3.57
CA LEU A 113 -5.63 -22.73 -2.63
C LEU A 113 -4.75 -23.15 -1.44
N LEU A 114 -4.98 -24.35 -0.89
CA LEU A 114 -4.13 -24.93 0.16
C LEU A 114 -2.70 -25.17 -0.33
N GLY A 115 -2.52 -25.70 -1.55
CA GLY A 115 -1.20 -25.93 -2.14
C GLY A 115 -0.39 -24.66 -2.41
N LYS A 116 -1.06 -23.55 -2.75
CA LYS A 116 -0.42 -22.23 -2.97
C LYS A 116 -0.04 -21.53 -1.65
N GLY A 117 -0.73 -21.81 -0.54
CA GLY A 117 -0.38 -21.27 0.78
C GLY A 117 0.92 -21.81 1.37
N VAL A 118 1.32 -23.04 0.99
CA VAL A 118 2.50 -23.73 1.54
C VAL A 118 3.82 -23.30 0.86
N ARG A 119 3.78 -22.84 -0.40
CA ARG A 119 5.01 -22.53 -1.18
C ARG A 119 5.53 -21.09 -1.04
N GLY A 120 4.85 -20.23 -0.28
CA GLY A 120 5.17 -18.79 -0.19
C GLY A 120 5.48 -18.26 1.22
N SER A 121 5.75 -19.16 2.19
CA SER A 121 6.15 -18.79 3.55
C SER A 121 7.66 -18.76 3.71
#